data_AF-A0A497I8K7-F1
#
_entry.id   AF-A0A497I8K7-F1
#
_cell.length_a   1.000
_cell.length_b   1.000
_cell.length_c   1.000
_cell.angle_alpha   90.00
_cell.angle_beta   90.00
_cell.angle_gamma   90.00
#
_symmetry.space_group_name_H-M   'P 1'
#
loop_
_entity.id
_entity.type
_entity.pdbx_description
1 polymer ?
#
loop_
_entity_poly.entity_id
_entity_poly.type
_entity_poly.pdbx_seq_one_letter_code
_entity_poly.pdbx_strand_id
1 'polypeptide(L)' 'GVPFAITIDHQSLEDDTVTLRDRDSTEQIRVKIKELPQILKKLLSCEVSFEELKGKLEK' A
#
# COMPACT_ATOMS: atom_id res chain seq x y z
N GLY A 1 14.64 -9.12 -6.30
CA GLY A 1 13.26 -9.10 -6.80
C GLY A 1 12.52 -7.94 -6.17
N VAL A 2 11.48 -7.41 -6.81
CA VAL A 2 10.69 -6.29 -6.27
C VAL A 2 9.79 -6.81 -5.14
N PRO A 3 9.90 -6.30 -3.90
CA PRO A 3 9.11 -6.78 -2.77
C PRO A 3 7.65 -6.29 -2.80
N PHE A 4 7.43 -5.02 -3.19
CA PHE A 4 6.11 -4.40 -3.25
C PHE A 4 5.84 -3.80 -4.64
N ALA A 5 4.63 -3.98 -5.15
CA ALA A 5 4.17 -3.39 -6.40
C ALA A 5 3.05 -2.38 -6.15
N ILE A 6 3.10 -1.22 -6.81
CA ILE A 6 2.05 -0.20 -6.74
C ILE A 6 1.38 -0.13 -8.10
N THR A 7 0.07 -0.32 -8.13
CA THR A 7 -0.76 -0.18 -9.33
C THR A 7 -1.52 1.13 -9.24
N ILE A 8 -1.29 2.00 -10.23
CA ILE A 8 -2.00 3.27 -10.42
C ILE A 8 -2.82 3.10 -11.69
N ASP A 9 -4.14 3.12 -11.56
CA ASP A 9 -5.08 3.00 -12.68
C ASP A 9 -5.77 4.36 -12.92
N HIS A 10 -6.57 4.49 -13.98
CA HIS A 10 -7.37 5.69 -14.23
C HIS A 10 -8.31 6.03 -13.06
N GLN A 11 -8.85 5.00 -12.40
CA GLN A 11 -9.69 5.18 -11.21
C GLN A 11 -8.93 5.83 -10.04
N SER A 12 -7.60 5.71 -10.00
CA SER A 12 -6.76 6.36 -8.97
C SER A 12 -6.75 7.87 -9.10
N LEU A 13 -6.98 8.41 -10.30
CA LEU A 13 -7.01 9.85 -10.54
C LEU A 13 -8.32 10.48 -10.03
N GLU A 14 -9.41 9.72 -10.03
CA GLU A 14 -10.72 10.18 -9.58
C GLU A 14 -10.91 9.99 -8.06
N ASP A 15 -10.44 8.87 -7.51
CA ASP A 15 -10.62 8.51 -6.09
C ASP A 15 -9.40 8.81 -5.21
N ASP A 16 -8.29 9.33 -5.77
CA ASP A 16 -7.02 9.57 -5.06
C ASP A 16 -6.52 8.30 -4.31
N THR A 17 -6.79 7.11 -4.84
CA THR A 17 -6.42 5.83 -4.23
C THR A 17 -5.59 4.96 -5.16
N VAL A 18 -4.58 4.30 -4.63
CA VAL A 18 -3.72 3.36 -5.37
C VAL A 18 -3.79 1.98 -4.76
N THR A 19 -3.50 0.96 -5.56
CA THR A 19 -3.47 -0.42 -5.08
C THR A 19 -2.03 -0.80 -4.79
N LEU A 20 -1.72 -1.13 -3.54
CA LEU A 20 -0.43 -1.68 -3.12
C LEU A 20 -0.56 -3.20 -3.05
N ARG A 21 0.35 -3.91 -3.72
CA ARG A 21 0.41 -5.37 -3.76
C ARG A 21 1.72 -5.84 -3.14
N ASP A 22 1.62 -6.77 -2.21
CA ASP A 22 2.77 -7.44 -1.62
C ASP A 22 3.10 -8.73 -2.38
N ARG A 23 4.39 -8.97 -2.64
CA ARG A 23 4.85 -10.15 -3.38
C ARG A 23 4.84 -11.41 -2.52
N ASP A 24 5.14 -11.30 -1.23
CA ASP A 24 5.32 -12.44 -0.34
C ASP A 24 3.97 -12.97 0.15
N SER A 25 3.11 -12.09 0.62
CA SER A 25 1.77 -12.38 1.14
C SER A 25 0.73 -12.61 0.02
N THR A 26 1.04 -12.23 -1.22
CA THR A 26 0.11 -12.20 -2.38
C THR A 26 -1.14 -11.31 -2.19
N GLU A 27 -1.12 -10.46 -1.17
CA GLU A 27 -2.23 -9.57 -0.80
C GLU A 27 -2.23 -8.26 -1.58
N GLN A 28 -3.41 -7.65 -1.66
CA GLN A 28 -3.65 -6.36 -2.30
C GLN A 28 -4.46 -5.47 -1.37
N ILE A 29 -4.00 -4.24 -1.17
CA ILE A 29 -4.71 -3.23 -0.37
C ILE A 29 -4.89 -1.95 -1.19
N ARG A 30 -6.06 -1.31 -1.08
CA ARG A 30 -6.28 0.04 -1.61
C ARG A 30 -5.92 1.05 -0.53
N VAL A 31 -5.02 1.97 -0.85
CA VAL A 31 -4.56 3.03 0.05
C VAL A 31 -4.72 4.37 -0.62
N LYS A 32 -4.99 5.42 0.16
CA LYS A 32 -4.99 6.77 -0.40
C LYS A 32 -3.58 7.16 -0.83
N ILE A 33 -3.48 7.86 -1.95
CA ILE A 33 -2.20 8.32 -2.52
C ILE A 33 -1.47 9.25 -1.54
N LYS A 34 -2.23 9.99 -0.71
CA LYS A 34 -1.70 10.85 0.36
C LYS A 34 -1.02 10.07 1.48
N GLU A 35 -1.49 8.85 1.77
CA GLU A 35 -0.95 7.99 2.83
C GLU A 35 0.16 7.07 2.32
N LEU A 36 0.15 6.75 1.02
CA LEU A 36 1.16 5.94 0.35
C LEU A 36 2.61 6.29 0.72
N PRO A 37 3.09 7.55 0.65
CA PRO A 37 4.49 7.85 0.97
C PRO A 37 4.85 7.57 2.44
N GLN A 38 3.91 7.77 3.36
CA GLN A 38 4.13 7.45 4.78
C GLN A 38 4.20 5.94 4.98
N ILE A 39 3.31 5.19 4.33
CA ILE A 39 3.26 3.74 4.35
C ILE A 39 4.56 3.15 3.79
N LEU A 40 4.96 3.61 2.60
CA LEU A 40 6.18 3.14 1.94
C LEU A 40 7.42 3.39 2.78
N LYS A 41 7.50 4.57 3.42
CA LYS A 41 8.60 4.92 4.31
C LYS A 41 8.70 3.96 5.49
N LYS A 42 7.57 3.63 6.13
CA LYS A 42 7.55 2.67 7.25
C LYS A 42 7.88 1.24 6.81
N LEU A 43 7.41 0.82 5.63
CA LEU A 43 7.75 -0.48 5.04
C LEU A 43 9.25 -0.58 4.74
N LEU A 44 9.84 0.47 4.15
CA LEU A 44 11.28 0.53 3.84
C LEU A 44 12.15 0.61 5.11
N SER A 45 11.69 1.30 6.16
CA SER A 45 12.34 1.33 7.46
C SER A 45 12.20 0.01 8.25
N CYS A 46 11.48 -0.99 7.72
CA CYS A 46 11.14 -2.23 8.45
C CYS A 46 10.38 -1.97 9.77
N GLU A 47 9.72 -0.82 9.90
CA GLU A 47 9.01 -0.40 11.11
C GLU A 47 7.61 -1.02 11.23
N VAL A 48 6.99 -1.41 10.11
CA VAL A 48 5.64 -1.97 10.07
C VAL A 48 5.53 -3.11 9.07
N SER A 49 4.75 -4.12 9.43
CA SER A 49 4.37 -5.22 8.52
C SER A 49 3.12 -4.85 7.70
N PHE A 50 2.93 -5.53 6.57
CA PHE A 50 1.81 -5.30 5.67
C PHE A 50 0.44 -5.58 6.32
N GLU A 51 0.36 -6.60 7.19
CA GLU A 51 -0.85 -6.93 7.99
C GLU A 51 -1.28 -5.79 8.93
N GLU A 52 -0.32 -5.12 9.59
CA GLU A 52 -0.59 -3.98 10.49
C GLU A 52 -1.19 -2.78 9.75
N LEU A 53 -0.77 -2.57 8.50
CA LEU A 53 -1.31 -1.51 7.64
C LEU A 53 -2.76 -1.80 7.28
N LYS A 54 -3.06 -3.03 6.90
CA LYS A 54 -4.42 -3.47 6.56
C LYS A 54 -5.39 -3.27 7.72
N GLY A 55 -4.99 -3.66 8.94
CA GLY A 55 -5.80 -3.48 10.14
C GLY A 55 -6.04 -2.01 10.54
N LYS A 56 -5.24 -1.06 10.06
CA LYS A 56 -5.46 0.39 10.25
C LYS A 56 -6.37 1.01 9.22
N LEU A 57 -6.45 0.44 8.01
CA LEU A 57 -7.29 0.94 6.91
C LEU A 57 -8.74 0.46 7.02
N GLU A 58 -9.01 -0.65 7.73
CA GLU A 58 -10.35 -1.18 8.00
C GLU A 58 -11.04 -0.58 9.25
N LYS A 59 -10.39 0.36 9.96
CA LYS A 59 -10.94 1.03 11.15
C LYS A 59 -11.41 2.45 10.89
#